data_AF-A0A7C1U7P3-F1
#
_entry.id   AF-A0A7C1U7P3-F1
#
_cell.length_a   1.000
_cell.length_b   1.000
_cell.length_c   1.000
_cell.angle_alpha   90.00
_cell.angle_beta   90.00
_cell.angle_gamma   90.00
#
_symmetry.space_group_name_H-M   'P 1'
#
loop_
_entity.id
_entity.type
_entity.pdbx_description
1 polymer ?
#
loop_
_entity_poly.entity_id
_entity_poly.type
_entity_poly.pdbx_seq_one_letter_code
_entity_poly.pdbx_strand_id
1 'polypeptide(L)'
;AGIIAALIILNMTSAEPQVLVLVGIAVLGLGYFAYRPLAALQEAAKVRTMTSLCRFLGLEYHLKPRAVSLTRLGELDLIPSHHERKLEDQIIGYVKGVDFNLFEAKLIRKSRDSKGRTRRTTVFRGLLCEFDFHKNFTGTTIITKDYSKFGNFFAKFGKIGERIKLEDPEFEKIFEVYGTDQVESRYLLTPGFMERIRDLTAAVGHGNLQLAFDHGRLLLAIKKGEDSFEGGSAFSDLTDISRIEKTIQELTLIYDVVDKLRLELETRV
;
A
#
# COMPACT_ATOMS: atom_id res chain seq x y z
N ALA A 1 8.92 -2.58 30.56
CA ALA A 1 8.00 -3.31 31.45
C ALA A 1 8.43 -4.76 31.69
N GLY A 2 8.67 -5.58 30.66
CA GLY A 2 8.98 -7.02 30.81
C GLY A 2 10.24 -7.34 31.64
N ILE A 3 11.30 -6.53 31.53
CA ILE A 3 12.55 -6.75 32.28
C ILE A 3 12.36 -6.51 33.78
N ILE A 4 11.62 -5.46 34.16
CA ILE A 4 11.31 -5.15 35.57
C ILE A 4 10.39 -6.22 36.16
N ALA A 5 9.40 -6.69 35.39
CA ALA A 5 8.53 -7.81 35.78
C ALA A 5 9.32 -9.10 36.06
N ALA A 6 10.23 -9.45 35.13
CA ALA A 6 11.09 -10.62 35.26
C ALA A 6 12.04 -10.51 36.45
N LEU A 7 12.58 -9.31 36.72
CA LEU A 7 13.47 -9.06 37.86
C LEU A 7 12.73 -9.17 39.21
N ILE A 8 11.47 -8.69 39.28
CA ILE A 8 10.63 -8.82 40.48
C ILE A 8 10.29 -10.30 40.73
N ILE A 9 9.92 -11.04 39.69
CA ILE A 9 9.60 -12.47 39.79
C ILE A 9 10.85 -13.30 40.16
N LEU A 10 12.02 -13.00 39.60
CA LEU A 10 13.28 -13.69 39.93
C LEU A 10 13.72 -13.47 41.39
N ASN A 11 13.37 -12.34 42.00
CA ASN A 11 13.71 -12.03 43.39
C ASN A 11 12.67 -12.55 44.40
N MET A 12 11.56 -13.14 43.94
CA MET A 12 10.47 -13.68 44.78
C MET A 12 10.44 -15.22 44.76
N THR A 13 11.59 -15.88 44.75
CA THR A 13 11.71 -17.36 44.65
C THR A 13 11.14 -18.13 45.84
N SER A 14 10.76 -17.46 46.94
CA SER A 14 10.12 -18.04 48.13
C SER A 14 8.64 -17.68 48.31
N ALA A 15 8.02 -16.98 47.34
CA ALA A 15 6.64 -16.53 47.46
C ALA A 15 5.63 -17.62 47.08
N GLU A 16 4.47 -17.62 47.75
CA GLU A 16 3.39 -18.55 47.40
C GLU A 16 2.90 -18.35 45.95
N PRO A 17 2.53 -19.44 45.24
CA PRO A 17 2.12 -19.38 43.84
C PRO A 17 0.99 -18.38 43.55
N GLN A 18 0.07 -18.20 44.49
CA GLN A 18 -1.06 -17.26 44.36
C GLN A 18 -0.60 -15.80 44.33
N VAL A 19 0.42 -15.44 45.12
CA VAL A 19 1.00 -14.10 45.18
C VAL A 19 1.71 -13.78 43.86
N LEU A 20 2.45 -14.74 43.29
CA LEU A 20 3.12 -14.58 42.00
C LEU A 20 2.13 -14.34 40.85
N VAL A 21 0.98 -15.03 40.85
CA VAL A 21 -0.08 -14.82 39.85
C VAL A 21 -0.68 -13.41 39.99
N LEU A 22 -0.96 -12.96 41.21
CA LEU A 22 -1.49 -11.62 41.49
C LEU A 22 -0.53 -10.51 41.04
N VAL A 23 0.76 -10.65 41.33
CA VAL A 23 1.80 -9.71 40.88
C VAL A 23 1.90 -9.72 39.35
N GLY A 24 1.84 -10.89 38.71
CA GLY A 24 1.83 -11.02 37.26
C GLY A 24 0.66 -10.27 36.61
N ILE A 25 -0.55 -10.44 37.14
CA ILE A 25 -1.75 -9.73 36.67
C ILE A 25 -1.60 -8.21 36.89
N ALA A 26 -1.09 -7.79 38.04
CA ALA A 26 -0.88 -6.37 38.35
C ALA A 26 0.14 -5.72 37.40
N VAL A 27 1.25 -6.39 37.11
CA VAL A 27 2.28 -5.88 36.19
C VAL A 27 1.78 -5.84 34.75
N LEU A 28 1.03 -6.86 34.30
CA LEU A 28 0.39 -6.85 32.98
C LEU A 28 -0.67 -5.74 32.89
N GLY A 29 -1.45 -5.55 33.94
CA GLY A 29 -2.45 -4.49 34.05
C GLY A 29 -1.81 -3.10 34.00
N LEU A 30 -0.83 -2.82 34.86
CA LEU A 30 -0.08 -1.56 34.88
C LEU A 30 0.64 -1.31 33.56
N GLY A 31 1.26 -2.33 32.97
CA GLY A 31 1.87 -2.24 31.64
C GLY A 31 0.86 -1.88 30.55
N TYR A 32 -0.33 -2.50 30.56
CA TYR A 32 -1.41 -2.18 29.65
C TYR A 32 -1.91 -0.74 29.84
N PHE A 33 -2.20 -0.32 31.08
CA PHE A 33 -2.67 1.03 31.39
C PHE A 33 -1.64 2.11 31.08
N ALA A 34 -0.34 1.84 31.30
CA ALA A 34 0.74 2.77 30.96
C ALA A 34 1.00 2.87 29.45
N TYR A 35 0.76 1.79 28.70
CA TYR A 35 0.97 1.78 27.24
C TYR A 35 -0.12 2.54 26.47
N ARG A 36 -1.38 2.49 26.93
CA ARG A 36 -2.50 3.18 26.27
C ARG A 36 -2.29 4.68 26.03
N PRO A 37 -1.89 5.51 27.02
CA PRO A 37 -1.67 6.93 26.81
C PRO A 37 -0.48 7.20 25.88
N LEU A 38 0.56 6.36 25.92
CA LEU A 38 1.71 6.48 25.03
C LEU A 38 1.33 6.23 23.57
N ALA A 39 0.56 5.16 23.31
CA ALA A 39 0.06 4.87 21.97
C ALA A 39 -0.87 5.98 21.46
N ALA A 40 -1.74 6.52 22.32
CA ALA A 40 -2.62 7.65 21.97
C ALA A 40 -1.81 8.93 21.65
N LEU A 41 -0.73 9.19 22.40
CA LEU A 41 0.16 10.33 22.15
C LEU A 41 0.89 10.19 20.81
N GLN A 42 1.40 9.00 20.50
CA GLN A 42 2.04 8.71 19.21
C GLN A 42 1.09 8.92 18.04
N GLU A 43 -0.15 8.43 18.15
CA GLU A 43 -1.19 8.64 17.13
C GLU A 43 -1.53 10.12 16.97
N ALA A 44 -1.73 10.85 18.07
CA ALA A 44 -2.02 12.28 18.03
C ALA A 44 -0.88 13.11 17.42
N ALA A 45 0.37 12.79 17.77
CA ALA A 45 1.56 13.42 17.18
C ALA A 45 1.64 13.14 15.68
N LYS A 46 1.42 11.88 15.27
CA LYS A 46 1.38 11.49 13.86
C LYS A 46 0.33 12.29 13.09
N VAL A 47 -0.92 12.30 13.58
CA VAL A 47 -2.03 13.01 12.92
C VAL A 47 -1.72 14.49 12.80
N ARG A 48 -1.22 15.13 13.86
CA ARG A 48 -0.87 16.56 13.83
C ARG A 48 0.20 16.88 12.80
N THR A 49 1.27 16.11 12.76
CA THR A 49 2.39 16.35 11.84
C THR A 49 1.99 16.06 10.40
N MET A 50 1.34 14.93 10.12
CA MET A 50 0.85 14.59 8.77
C MET A 50 -0.16 15.60 8.27
N THR A 51 -1.12 16.01 9.10
CA THR A 51 -2.08 17.05 8.74
C THR A 51 -1.39 18.37 8.42
N SER A 52 -0.36 18.74 9.17
CA SER A 52 0.39 19.99 8.94
C SER A 52 1.20 19.92 7.64
N LEU A 53 1.87 18.80 7.38
CA LEU A 53 2.66 18.56 6.18
C LEU A 53 1.78 18.53 4.93
N CYS A 54 0.70 17.75 4.95
CA CYS A 54 -0.25 17.68 3.85
C CYS A 54 -0.87 19.05 3.58
N ARG A 55 -1.31 19.78 4.63
CA ARG A 55 -1.86 21.13 4.46
C ARG A 55 -0.84 22.10 3.84
N PHE A 56 0.43 22.03 4.24
CA PHE A 56 1.49 22.84 3.65
C PHE A 56 1.65 22.57 2.15
N LEU A 57 1.49 21.32 1.73
CA LEU A 57 1.52 20.89 0.33
C LEU A 57 0.19 21.09 -0.43
N GLY A 58 -0.85 21.63 0.22
CA GLY A 58 -2.19 21.77 -0.37
C GLY A 58 -2.98 20.45 -0.48
N LEU A 59 -2.61 19.44 0.32
CA LEU A 59 -3.22 18.11 0.38
C LEU A 59 -4.08 17.93 1.64
N GLU A 60 -5.04 17.01 1.57
CA GLU A 60 -5.87 16.58 2.69
C GLU A 60 -5.36 15.24 3.24
N TYR A 61 -5.33 15.10 4.57
CA TYR A 61 -4.90 13.87 5.24
C TYR A 61 -5.99 13.35 6.17
N HIS A 62 -6.28 12.05 6.08
CA HIS A 62 -7.12 11.32 7.02
C HIS A 62 -6.41 10.08 7.53
N LEU A 63 -6.31 9.94 8.85
CA LEU A 63 -5.73 8.75 9.48
C LEU A 63 -6.42 7.44 9.04
N LYS A 64 -7.74 7.50 8.80
CA LYS A 64 -8.55 6.39 8.31
C LYS A 64 -9.27 6.83 7.04
N PRO A 65 -9.18 6.06 5.94
CA PRO A 65 -9.88 6.41 4.72
C PRO A 65 -11.39 6.44 4.91
N ARG A 66 -12.06 7.45 4.34
CA ARG A 66 -13.52 7.56 4.35
C ARG A 66 -14.10 6.81 3.14
N ALA A 67 -14.95 5.82 3.39
CA ALA A 67 -15.76 5.13 2.37
C ALA A 67 -15.01 4.61 1.12
N VAL A 68 -13.75 4.18 1.26
CA VAL A 68 -12.99 3.63 0.14
C VAL A 68 -13.33 2.15 -0.11
N SER A 69 -13.71 1.84 -1.34
CA SER A 69 -13.95 0.48 -1.80
C SER A 69 -12.70 -0.10 -2.46
N LEU A 70 -12.32 -1.33 -2.08
CA LEU A 70 -11.25 -2.08 -2.76
C LEU A 70 -11.78 -3.02 -3.84
N THR A 71 -13.09 -3.05 -4.06
CA THR A 71 -13.73 -4.03 -4.96
C THR A 71 -13.12 -3.95 -6.35
N ARG A 72 -12.99 -2.74 -6.91
CA ARG A 72 -12.49 -2.57 -8.28
C ARG A 72 -11.02 -2.98 -8.43
N LEU A 73 -10.18 -2.59 -7.48
CA LEU A 73 -8.78 -3.03 -7.42
C LEU A 73 -8.66 -4.56 -7.36
N GLY A 74 -9.59 -5.23 -6.68
CA GLY A 74 -9.65 -6.69 -6.60
C GLY A 74 -10.18 -7.36 -7.88
N GLU A 75 -11.21 -6.77 -8.51
CA GLU A 75 -11.75 -7.22 -9.80
C GLU A 75 -10.72 -7.13 -10.92
N LEU A 76 -9.86 -6.11 -10.86
CA LEU A 76 -8.75 -5.89 -11.78
C LEU A 76 -7.49 -6.69 -11.40
N ASP A 77 -7.58 -7.55 -10.38
CA ASP A 77 -6.47 -8.35 -9.83
C ASP A 77 -5.21 -7.53 -9.48
N LEU A 78 -5.33 -6.21 -9.25
CA LEU A 78 -4.22 -5.36 -8.79
C LEU A 78 -3.82 -5.67 -7.35
N ILE A 79 -4.73 -6.26 -6.58
CA ILE A 79 -4.48 -6.70 -5.21
C ILE A 79 -4.85 -8.18 -5.05
N PRO A 80 -4.12 -8.92 -4.19
CA PRO A 80 -4.43 -10.32 -3.94
C PRO A 80 -5.75 -10.49 -3.19
N SER A 81 -6.39 -11.64 -3.42
CA SER A 81 -7.56 -12.06 -2.66
C SER A 81 -7.26 -12.13 -1.15
N HIS A 82 -8.14 -11.52 -0.37
CA HIS A 82 -7.99 -11.32 1.06
C HIS A 82 -9.33 -11.45 1.79
N HIS A 83 -9.28 -11.61 3.11
CA HIS A 83 -10.46 -11.73 3.98
C HIS A 83 -10.59 -10.55 4.94
N GLU A 84 -9.46 -9.98 5.37
CA GLU A 84 -9.42 -8.81 6.22
C GLU A 84 -8.59 -7.72 5.54
N ARG A 85 -8.98 -6.47 5.75
CA ARG A 85 -8.27 -5.28 5.29
C ARG A 85 -8.07 -4.29 6.43
N LYS A 86 -6.92 -3.64 6.46
CA LYS A 86 -6.65 -2.47 7.30
C LYS A 86 -6.18 -1.36 6.38
N LEU A 87 -6.92 -0.26 6.37
CA LEU A 87 -6.62 0.91 5.57
C LEU A 87 -6.33 2.08 6.50
N GLU A 88 -5.25 2.80 6.22
CA GLU A 88 -4.72 3.88 7.04
C GLU A 88 -4.09 4.95 6.14
N ASP A 89 -3.90 6.14 6.69
CA ASP A 89 -3.10 7.20 6.08
C ASP A 89 -3.57 7.59 4.67
N GLN A 90 -4.84 7.97 4.57
CA GLN A 90 -5.39 8.51 3.33
C GLN A 90 -4.85 9.91 3.09
N ILE A 91 -4.40 10.15 1.87
CA ILE A 91 -4.00 11.45 1.34
C ILE A 91 -4.81 11.69 0.07
N ILE A 92 -5.52 12.81 0.03
CA ILE A 92 -6.31 13.26 -1.12
C ILE A 92 -5.75 14.61 -1.56
N GLY A 93 -5.73 14.87 -2.85
CA GLY A 93 -5.44 16.21 -3.32
C GLY A 93 -5.44 16.32 -4.83
N TYR A 94 -4.89 17.43 -5.28
CA TYR A 94 -4.85 17.84 -6.67
C TYR A 94 -3.43 18.30 -7.01
N VAL A 95 -2.81 17.65 -7.98
CA VAL A 95 -1.44 17.95 -8.42
C VAL A 95 -1.43 18.09 -9.93
N LYS A 96 -0.95 19.24 -10.42
CA LYS A 96 -0.74 19.51 -11.86
C LYS A 96 -1.98 19.24 -12.75
N GLY A 97 -3.20 19.45 -12.29
CA GLY A 97 -4.37 19.11 -13.11
C GLY A 97 -5.06 17.80 -12.75
N VAL A 98 -4.47 17.00 -11.87
CA VAL A 98 -4.88 15.61 -11.63
C VAL A 98 -5.30 15.43 -10.18
N ASP A 99 -6.58 15.09 -9.99
CA ASP A 99 -7.09 14.63 -8.70
C ASP A 99 -6.53 13.24 -8.38
N PHE A 100 -6.19 13.03 -7.12
CA PHE A 100 -5.72 11.73 -6.66
C PHE A 100 -6.21 11.38 -5.25
N ASN A 101 -6.25 10.08 -4.99
CA ASN A 101 -6.53 9.49 -3.70
C ASN A 101 -5.53 8.35 -3.44
N LEU A 102 -4.77 8.44 -2.35
CA LEU A 102 -3.75 7.48 -1.96
C LEU A 102 -3.99 7.05 -0.52
N PHE A 103 -3.78 5.77 -0.20
CA PHE A 103 -3.81 5.29 1.18
C PHE A 103 -2.93 4.05 1.37
N GLU A 104 -2.47 3.83 2.61
CA GLU A 104 -1.80 2.58 2.98
C GLU A 104 -2.85 1.47 3.16
N ALA A 105 -2.55 0.29 2.61
CA ALA A 105 -3.35 -0.90 2.79
C ALA A 105 -2.52 -2.09 3.28
N LYS A 106 -3.06 -2.80 4.27
CA LYS A 106 -2.61 -4.12 4.68
C LYS A 106 -3.74 -5.12 4.51
N LEU A 107 -3.52 -6.10 3.64
CA LEU A 107 -4.49 -7.14 3.30
C LEU A 107 -4.06 -8.49 3.87
N ILE A 108 -4.98 -9.19 4.52
CA ILE A 108 -4.71 -10.42 5.24
C ILE A 108 -5.58 -11.54 4.68
N ARG A 109 -4.94 -12.67 4.35
CA ARG A 109 -5.61 -13.91 4.00
C ARG A 109 -5.65 -14.85 5.20
N LYS A 110 -6.80 -15.47 5.41
CA LYS A 110 -6.97 -16.57 6.36
C LYS A 110 -6.83 -17.89 5.62
N SER A 111 -6.07 -18.82 6.18
CA SER A 111 -6.07 -20.22 5.76
C SER A 111 -6.28 -21.12 6.98
N ARG A 112 -6.80 -22.32 6.75
CA ARG A 112 -6.98 -23.33 7.77
C ARG A 112 -5.97 -24.45 7.52
N ASP A 113 -5.23 -24.84 8.56
CA ASP A 113 -4.33 -25.99 8.46
C ASP A 113 -5.11 -27.32 8.58
N SER A 114 -4.43 -28.44 8.35
CA SER A 114 -5.00 -29.78 8.48
C SER A 114 -5.47 -30.12 9.90
N LYS A 115 -5.13 -29.30 10.91
CA LYS A 115 -5.51 -29.44 12.32
C LYS A 115 -6.60 -28.44 12.72
N GLY A 116 -7.23 -27.75 11.76
CA GLY A 116 -8.33 -26.82 11.99
C GLY A 116 -7.93 -25.43 12.48
N ARG A 117 -6.63 -25.15 12.65
CA ARG A 117 -6.15 -23.86 13.17
C ARG A 117 -6.18 -22.81 12.06
N THR A 118 -6.61 -21.60 12.41
CA THR A 118 -6.64 -20.47 11.46
C THR A 118 -5.30 -19.74 11.47
N ARG A 119 -4.61 -19.74 10.32
CA ARG A 119 -3.42 -18.93 10.09
C ARG A 119 -3.80 -17.64 9.38
N ARG A 120 -3.27 -16.51 9.88
CA ARG A 120 -3.39 -15.20 9.24
C ARG A 120 -2.06 -14.89 8.54
N THR A 121 -2.11 -14.61 7.25
CA THR A 121 -0.94 -14.25 6.44
C THR A 121 -1.18 -12.90 5.77
N THR A 122 -0.25 -11.97 5.94
CA THR A 122 -0.29 -10.70 5.19
C THR A 122 0.05 -11.02 3.74
N VAL A 123 -0.88 -10.75 2.83
CA VAL A 123 -0.72 -11.03 1.39
C VAL A 123 -0.37 -9.77 0.60
N PHE A 124 -0.72 -8.60 1.12
CA PHE A 124 -0.33 -7.31 0.58
C PHE A 124 -0.08 -6.32 1.71
N ARG A 125 0.96 -5.51 1.56
CA ARG A 125 1.20 -4.32 2.37
C ARG A 125 1.87 -3.28 1.49
N GLY A 126 1.29 -2.09 1.42
CA GLY A 126 1.80 -1.05 0.54
C GLY A 126 0.79 0.07 0.30
N LEU A 127 1.02 0.83 -0.76
CA LEU A 127 0.18 1.96 -1.15
C LEU A 127 -0.79 1.53 -2.25
N LEU A 128 -2.02 2.02 -2.15
CA LEU A 128 -3.01 1.97 -3.20
C LEU A 128 -3.30 3.40 -3.62
N CYS A 129 -3.24 3.65 -4.92
CA CYS A 129 -3.42 4.99 -5.48
C CYS A 129 -4.46 4.95 -6.60
N GLU A 130 -5.21 6.04 -6.70
CA GLU A 130 -6.18 6.30 -7.75
C GLU A 130 -5.96 7.73 -8.23
N PHE A 131 -5.80 7.90 -9.53
CA PHE A 131 -5.62 9.18 -10.20
C PHE A 131 -6.73 9.37 -11.24
N ASP A 132 -7.30 10.56 -11.30
CA ASP A 132 -8.22 10.94 -12.37
C ASP A 132 -7.42 11.17 -13.66
N PHE A 133 -7.49 10.20 -14.55
CA PHE A 133 -6.72 10.23 -15.78
C PHE A 133 -7.65 10.78 -16.86
N HIS A 134 -7.62 12.11 -17.02
CA HIS A 134 -8.42 12.97 -17.91
C HIS A 134 -8.33 12.64 -19.42
N LYS A 135 -8.35 11.36 -19.76
CA LYS A 135 -8.41 10.79 -21.10
C LYS A 135 -9.66 9.93 -21.18
N ASN A 136 -10.39 10.10 -22.28
CA ASN A 136 -11.54 9.27 -22.55
C ASN A 136 -11.04 7.93 -23.09
N PHE A 137 -11.11 6.90 -22.25
CA PHE A 137 -10.91 5.53 -22.65
C PHE A 137 -12.04 4.68 -22.07
N THR A 138 -12.49 3.71 -22.84
CA THR A 138 -13.66 2.87 -22.53
C THR A 138 -13.27 1.45 -22.15
N GLY A 139 -12.14 0.98 -22.67
CA GLY A 139 -11.57 -0.30 -22.36
C GLY A 139 -10.78 -0.30 -21.05
N THR A 140 -10.63 -1.49 -20.48
CA THR A 140 -9.76 -1.74 -19.34
C THR A 140 -8.40 -2.17 -19.87
N THR A 141 -7.32 -1.56 -19.37
CA THR A 141 -5.94 -2.00 -19.65
C THR A 141 -5.22 -2.26 -18.34
N ILE A 142 -4.76 -3.49 -18.12
CA ILE A 142 -4.04 -3.91 -16.92
C ILE A 142 -2.58 -4.16 -17.26
N ILE A 143 -1.70 -3.60 -16.44
CA ILE A 143 -0.25 -3.75 -16.53
C ILE A 143 0.20 -4.44 -15.24
N THR A 144 0.65 -5.66 -15.39
CA THR A 144 1.01 -6.52 -14.27
C THR A 144 2.42 -7.02 -14.44
N LYS A 145 3.12 -7.32 -13.35
CA LYS A 145 4.44 -7.94 -13.45
C LYS A 145 4.36 -9.31 -14.14
N ASP A 146 5.42 -9.69 -14.83
CA ASP A 146 5.55 -11.03 -15.41
C ASP A 146 5.53 -12.09 -14.30
N TYR A 147 4.47 -12.91 -14.29
CA TYR A 147 4.22 -13.96 -13.30
C TYR A 147 4.68 -15.34 -13.76
N SER A 148 5.54 -15.45 -14.77
CA SER A 148 6.08 -16.72 -15.29
C SER A 148 6.62 -17.69 -14.21
N LYS A 149 6.85 -17.23 -12.97
CA LYS A 149 7.32 -18.06 -11.82
C LYS A 149 6.30 -18.32 -10.70
N PHE A 150 5.11 -17.70 -10.71
CA PHE A 150 4.08 -17.93 -9.69
C PHE A 150 2.76 -18.38 -10.34
N GLY A 151 2.58 -19.70 -10.43
CA GLY A 151 1.42 -20.33 -11.04
C GLY A 151 0.07 -19.88 -10.45
N ASN A 152 -0.95 -19.92 -11.31
CA ASN A 152 -2.38 -19.57 -11.13
C ASN A 152 -2.82 -18.11 -11.35
N PHE A 153 -1.95 -17.18 -11.75
CA PHE A 153 -2.38 -15.79 -12.00
C PHE A 153 -2.78 -15.51 -13.46
N PHE A 154 -2.10 -16.11 -14.44
CA PHE A 154 -2.45 -16.02 -15.87
C PHE A 154 -3.90 -16.39 -16.19
N ALA A 155 -4.44 -17.41 -15.52
CA ALA A 155 -5.82 -17.87 -15.73
C ALA A 155 -6.88 -16.87 -15.24
N LYS A 156 -6.49 -15.88 -14.43
CA LYS A 156 -7.42 -14.86 -13.93
C LYS A 156 -7.46 -13.63 -14.81
N PHE A 157 -6.33 -13.14 -15.29
CA PHE A 157 -6.30 -11.97 -16.19
C PHE A 157 -6.92 -12.24 -17.56
N GLY A 158 -6.85 -13.48 -18.05
CA GLY A 158 -7.61 -13.92 -19.23
C GLY A 158 -9.14 -13.80 -19.09
N LYS A 159 -9.67 -13.49 -17.89
CA LYS A 159 -11.09 -13.18 -17.67
C LYS A 159 -11.43 -11.71 -17.85
N ILE A 160 -10.44 -10.82 -17.78
CA ILE A 160 -10.65 -9.37 -17.87
C ILE A 160 -10.37 -8.89 -19.30
N GLY A 161 -9.41 -9.49 -19.98
CA GLY A 161 -9.08 -9.16 -21.36
C GLY A 161 -8.07 -10.12 -21.98
N GLU A 162 -7.68 -9.83 -23.21
CA GLU A 162 -6.68 -10.61 -23.94
C GLU A 162 -5.27 -10.10 -23.66
N ARG A 163 -4.26 -10.98 -23.76
CA ARG A 163 -2.86 -10.57 -23.67
C ARG A 163 -2.50 -9.71 -24.89
N ILE A 164 -2.02 -8.50 -24.63
CA ILE A 164 -1.62 -7.53 -25.65
C ILE A 164 -0.10 -7.52 -25.70
N LYS A 165 0.48 -8.09 -26.75
CA LYS A 165 1.93 -8.04 -26.95
C LYS A 165 2.34 -6.67 -27.48
N LEU A 166 3.30 -6.05 -26.80
CA LEU A 166 3.87 -4.76 -27.17
C LEU A 166 5.18 -4.93 -27.95
N GLU A 167 5.60 -3.85 -28.63
CA GLU A 167 6.81 -3.84 -29.47
C GLU A 167 8.10 -3.56 -28.67
N ASP A 168 7.98 -3.13 -27.41
CA ASP A 168 9.12 -2.85 -26.53
C ASP A 168 9.55 -4.12 -25.77
N PRO A 169 10.67 -4.77 -26.15
CA PRO A 169 11.11 -6.01 -25.54
C PRO A 169 11.59 -5.82 -24.10
N GLU A 170 12.10 -4.63 -23.72
CA GLU A 170 12.55 -4.37 -22.36
C GLU A 170 11.35 -4.17 -21.42
N PHE A 171 10.28 -3.55 -21.92
CA PHE A 171 9.01 -3.46 -21.19
C PHE A 171 8.38 -4.85 -20.99
N GLU A 172 8.31 -5.66 -22.05
CA GLU A 172 7.72 -7.01 -22.03
C GLU A 172 8.49 -8.01 -21.13
N LYS A 173 9.77 -7.74 -20.81
CA LYS A 173 10.54 -8.52 -19.81
C LYS A 173 10.10 -8.28 -18.38
N ILE A 174 9.54 -7.10 -18.10
CA ILE A 174 9.19 -6.66 -16.74
C ILE A 174 7.69 -6.82 -16.53
N PHE A 175 6.91 -6.49 -17.54
CA PHE A 175 5.47 -6.38 -17.50
C PHE A 175 4.77 -7.22 -18.56
N GLU A 176 3.59 -7.67 -18.19
CA GLU A 176 2.59 -8.21 -19.07
C GLU A 176 1.40 -7.26 -19.12
N VAL A 177 0.81 -7.13 -20.31
CA VAL A 177 -0.31 -6.23 -20.55
C VAL A 177 -1.52 -7.01 -21.02
N TYR A 178 -2.64 -6.81 -20.35
CA TYR A 178 -3.94 -7.36 -20.72
C TYR A 178 -4.91 -6.23 -20.97
N GLY A 179 -5.82 -6.39 -21.93
CA GLY A 179 -6.84 -5.38 -22.14
C GLY A 179 -8.05 -5.87 -22.91
N THR A 180 -9.13 -5.10 -22.82
CA THR A 180 -10.38 -5.36 -23.55
C THR A 180 -10.37 -4.77 -24.96
N ASP A 181 -9.52 -3.78 -25.22
CA ASP A 181 -9.35 -3.14 -26.52
C ASP A 181 -7.85 -2.99 -26.83
N GLN A 182 -7.39 -3.77 -27.79
CA GLN A 182 -5.99 -3.80 -28.20
C GLN A 182 -5.46 -2.48 -28.80
N VAL A 183 -6.32 -1.71 -29.44
CA VAL A 183 -5.98 -0.45 -30.10
C VAL A 183 -5.88 0.63 -29.03
N GLU A 184 -6.90 0.75 -28.19
CA GLU A 184 -6.96 1.73 -27.11
C GLU A 184 -5.82 1.53 -26.09
N SER A 185 -5.51 0.28 -25.70
CA SER A 185 -4.37 -0.02 -24.82
C SER A 185 -3.05 0.45 -25.40
N ARG A 186 -2.82 0.36 -26.72
CA ARG A 186 -1.58 0.85 -27.36
C ARG A 186 -1.52 2.37 -27.43
N TYR A 187 -2.67 3.04 -27.55
CA TYR A 187 -2.73 4.50 -27.41
C TYR A 187 -2.41 4.97 -25.99
N LEU A 188 -2.83 4.22 -24.96
CA LEU A 188 -2.46 4.49 -23.57
C LEU A 188 -0.96 4.20 -23.33
N LEU A 189 -0.46 3.11 -23.89
CA LEU A 189 0.91 2.60 -23.70
C LEU A 189 1.87 3.02 -24.82
N THR A 190 1.94 4.33 -25.09
CA THR A 190 2.98 4.88 -25.97
C THR A 190 4.38 4.54 -25.47
N PRO A 191 5.42 4.50 -26.34
CA PRO A 191 6.80 4.21 -25.94
C PRO A 191 7.28 5.07 -24.75
N GLY A 192 7.01 6.37 -24.79
CA GLY A 192 7.36 7.26 -23.70
C GLY A 192 6.59 6.98 -22.40
N PHE A 193 5.34 6.49 -22.47
CA PHE A 193 4.60 6.11 -21.26
C PHE A 193 5.17 4.83 -20.64
N MET A 194 5.52 3.85 -21.49
CA MET A 194 6.17 2.61 -21.06
C MET A 194 7.52 2.86 -20.38
N GLU A 195 8.35 3.76 -20.93
CA GLU A 195 9.58 4.22 -20.30
C GLU A 195 9.33 4.77 -18.90
N ARG A 196 8.32 5.61 -18.75
CA ARG A 196 8.00 6.28 -17.47
C ARG A 196 7.46 5.31 -16.43
N ILE A 197 6.72 4.26 -16.85
CA ILE A 197 6.38 3.14 -15.96
C ILE A 197 7.64 2.42 -15.49
N ARG A 198 8.62 2.16 -16.37
CA ARG A 198 9.88 1.49 -15.96
C ARG A 198 10.66 2.33 -14.95
N ASP A 199 10.73 3.64 -15.15
CA ASP A 199 11.40 4.54 -14.20
C ASP A 199 10.71 4.55 -12.83
N LEU A 200 9.37 4.61 -12.82
CA LEU A 200 8.59 4.47 -11.59
C LEU A 200 8.85 3.11 -10.92
N THR A 201 8.94 2.04 -11.71
CA THR A 201 9.23 0.69 -11.22
C THR A 201 10.60 0.59 -10.58
N ALA A 202 11.62 1.21 -11.19
CA ALA A 202 12.96 1.25 -10.62
C ALA A 202 12.97 2.00 -9.27
N ALA A 203 12.19 3.08 -9.14
CA ALA A 203 12.08 3.85 -7.90
C ALA A 203 11.40 3.09 -6.76
N VAL A 204 10.36 2.28 -7.06
CA VAL A 204 9.62 1.50 -6.04
C VAL A 204 10.12 0.07 -5.85
N GLY A 205 11.06 -0.38 -6.67
CA GLY A 205 11.59 -1.73 -6.72
C GLY A 205 10.85 -2.64 -7.70
N HIS A 206 11.62 -3.44 -8.44
CA HIS A 206 11.08 -4.37 -9.45
C HIS A 206 10.11 -5.40 -8.84
N GLY A 207 8.97 -5.60 -9.49
CA GLY A 207 7.95 -6.56 -9.07
C GLY A 207 7.01 -6.08 -7.96
N ASN A 208 7.12 -4.81 -7.55
CA ASN A 208 6.26 -4.19 -6.55
C ASN A 208 5.12 -3.34 -7.14
N LEU A 209 5.20 -2.97 -8.42
CA LEU A 209 4.23 -2.12 -9.11
C LEU A 209 3.25 -2.95 -9.96
N GLN A 210 1.96 -2.68 -9.82
CA GLN A 210 0.89 -3.09 -10.74
C GLN A 210 0.02 -1.88 -11.03
N LEU A 211 -0.47 -1.74 -12.26
CA LEU A 211 -1.30 -0.61 -12.69
C LEU A 211 -2.50 -1.09 -13.51
N ALA A 212 -3.59 -0.33 -13.49
CA ALA A 212 -4.67 -0.48 -14.45
C ALA A 212 -5.24 0.87 -14.87
N PHE A 213 -5.52 1.01 -16.16
CA PHE A 213 -6.41 2.03 -16.69
C PHE A 213 -7.82 1.46 -16.71
N ASP A 214 -8.73 2.12 -16.01
CA ASP A 214 -10.11 1.69 -15.92
C ASP A 214 -11.08 2.86 -15.68
N HIS A 215 -12.13 2.98 -16.51
CA HIS A 215 -13.17 4.02 -16.39
C HIS A 215 -12.64 5.46 -16.23
N GLY A 216 -11.67 5.89 -17.05
CA GLY A 216 -11.08 7.23 -16.95
C GLY A 216 -10.13 7.41 -15.75
N ARG A 217 -9.78 6.32 -15.04
CA ARG A 217 -8.87 6.38 -13.89
C ARG A 217 -7.63 5.53 -14.09
N LEU A 218 -6.53 6.00 -13.51
CA LEU A 218 -5.32 5.20 -13.37
C LEU A 218 -5.23 4.71 -11.92
N LEU A 219 -5.28 3.39 -11.75
CA LEU A 219 -5.19 2.69 -10.47
C LEU A 219 -3.80 2.08 -10.31
N LEU A 220 -3.17 2.26 -9.15
CA LEU A 220 -1.87 1.68 -8.85
C LEU A 220 -1.92 0.88 -7.55
N ALA A 221 -1.25 -0.27 -7.55
CA ALA A 221 -0.91 -1.00 -6.35
C ALA A 221 0.62 -1.11 -6.24
N ILE A 222 1.17 -0.49 -5.19
CA ILE A 222 2.61 -0.44 -4.94
C ILE A 222 2.90 -1.20 -3.65
N LYS A 223 3.43 -2.41 -3.78
CA LYS A 223 3.83 -3.23 -2.64
C LYS A 223 5.10 -2.65 -2.01
N LYS A 224 5.12 -2.46 -0.69
CA LYS A 224 6.34 -2.07 0.03
C LYS A 224 7.18 -3.31 0.37
N GLY A 225 8.51 -3.18 0.28
CA GLY A 225 9.47 -4.26 0.60
C GLY A 225 9.49 -4.60 2.09
N GLU A 226 10.04 -5.77 2.44
CA GLU A 226 10.08 -6.27 3.83
C GLU A 226 10.96 -5.39 4.75
N ASP A 227 12.07 -4.84 4.24
CA ASP A 227 13.00 -3.97 4.99
C ASP A 227 12.47 -2.55 5.21
N SER A 228 11.44 -2.13 4.49
CA SER A 228 10.80 -0.82 4.70
C SER A 228 9.96 -0.75 5.99
N PHE A 229 9.90 -1.84 6.78
CA PHE A 229 8.92 -2.03 7.85
C PHE A 229 9.47 -2.31 9.25
N GLU A 230 10.70 -1.90 9.56
CA GLU A 230 11.22 -2.02 10.94
C GLU A 230 10.55 -1.07 11.97
N GLY A 231 9.46 -0.35 11.65
CA GLY A 231 8.92 0.64 12.61
C GLY A 231 7.48 1.15 12.48
N GLY A 232 6.54 0.40 11.90
CA GLY A 232 5.10 0.73 11.92
C GLY A 232 4.49 1.07 10.55
N SER A 233 3.45 1.90 10.49
CA SER A 233 2.83 2.41 9.24
C SER A 233 3.85 3.13 8.37
N ALA A 234 3.55 3.31 7.07
CA ALA A 234 4.27 4.17 6.14
C ALA A 234 4.72 5.51 6.74
N PHE A 235 3.90 6.05 7.66
CA PHE A 235 4.07 7.36 8.27
C PHE A 235 4.25 7.33 9.80
N SER A 236 4.81 6.27 10.38
CA SER A 236 4.98 6.18 11.86
C SER A 236 6.33 6.64 12.38
N ASP A 237 6.27 7.25 13.57
CA ASP A 237 7.34 7.93 14.32
C ASP A 237 7.93 9.15 13.61
N LEU A 238 7.16 10.24 13.62
CA LEU A 238 7.64 11.57 13.21
C LEU A 238 8.44 12.26 14.33
N THR A 239 8.89 11.50 15.33
CA THR A 239 9.84 11.96 16.36
C THR A 239 11.29 11.86 15.90
N ASP A 240 11.54 11.21 14.76
CA ASP A 240 12.85 11.08 14.12
C ASP A 240 12.85 11.82 12.79
N ILE A 241 13.83 12.71 12.59
CA ILE A 241 13.98 13.53 11.38
C ILE A 241 14.15 12.63 10.14
N SER A 242 14.86 11.52 10.25
CA SER A 242 15.07 10.58 9.13
C SER A 242 13.76 9.95 8.63
N ARG A 243 12.76 9.81 9.50
CA ARG A 243 11.43 9.30 9.16
C ARG A 243 10.56 10.36 8.50
N ILE A 244 10.73 11.63 8.87
CA ILE A 244 10.11 12.75 8.16
C ILE A 244 10.66 12.84 6.73
N GLU A 245 11.96 12.67 6.54
CA GLU A 245 12.57 12.65 5.20
C GLU A 245 12.00 11.51 4.33
N LYS A 246 11.91 10.29 4.88
CA LYS A 246 11.27 9.16 4.20
C LYS A 246 9.79 9.43 3.87
N THR A 247 9.06 10.04 4.79
CA THR A 247 7.67 10.44 4.57
C THR A 247 7.56 11.44 3.42
N ILE A 248 8.45 12.43 3.36
CA ILE A 248 8.51 13.40 2.26
C ILE A 248 8.84 12.67 0.96
N GLN A 249 9.80 11.74 0.95
CA GLN A 249 10.10 10.93 -0.24
C GLN A 249 8.88 10.12 -0.70
N GLU A 250 8.10 9.55 0.22
CA GLU A 250 6.85 8.86 -0.12
C GLU A 250 5.79 9.83 -0.66
N LEU A 251 5.72 11.06 -0.17
CA LEU A 251 4.84 12.09 -0.75
C LEU A 251 5.33 12.53 -2.13
N THR A 252 6.64 12.57 -2.38
CA THR A 252 7.18 12.84 -3.72
C THR A 252 6.81 11.75 -4.72
N LEU A 253 6.51 10.52 -4.28
CA LEU A 253 5.99 9.47 -5.16
C LEU A 253 4.69 9.90 -5.86
N ILE A 254 3.83 10.66 -5.19
CA ILE A 254 2.59 11.19 -5.79
C ILE A 254 2.95 12.13 -6.95
N TYR A 255 3.85 13.07 -6.70
CA TYR A 255 4.32 14.01 -7.72
C TYR A 255 5.05 13.30 -8.85
N ASP A 256 5.89 12.31 -8.53
CA ASP A 256 6.58 11.46 -9.49
C ASP A 256 5.61 10.68 -10.36
N VAL A 257 4.53 10.12 -9.81
CA VAL A 257 3.52 9.42 -10.61
C VAL A 257 2.82 10.39 -11.56
N VAL A 258 2.37 11.55 -11.08
CA VAL A 258 1.70 12.54 -11.94
C VAL A 258 2.64 13.07 -13.02
N ASP A 259 3.85 13.49 -12.64
CA ASP A 259 4.84 14.11 -13.52
C ASP A 259 5.48 13.11 -14.47
N LYS A 260 5.96 11.97 -13.96
CA LYS A 260 6.57 10.94 -14.80
C LYS A 260 5.51 10.36 -15.71
N LEU A 261 4.30 10.05 -15.26
CA LEU A 261 3.30 9.50 -16.19
C LEU A 261 2.70 10.58 -17.12
N ARG A 262 2.92 11.86 -16.82
CA ARG A 262 2.36 13.02 -17.54
C ARG A 262 0.84 12.94 -17.62
N LEU A 263 0.22 12.74 -16.47
CA LEU A 263 -1.22 12.52 -16.37
C LEU A 263 -2.05 13.77 -16.71
N GLU A 264 -1.41 14.95 -16.67
CA GLU A 264 -1.99 16.26 -16.99
C GLU A 264 -2.20 16.53 -18.49
N LEU A 265 -1.55 15.76 -19.36
CA LEU A 265 -1.61 16.01 -20.79
C LEU A 265 -2.96 15.54 -21.36
N GLU A 266 -3.81 16.50 -21.72
CA GLU A 266 -4.90 16.28 -22.67
C GLU A 266 -4.29 15.88 -24.03
N THR A 267 -4.10 14.58 -24.25
CA THR A 267 -3.93 14.10 -25.61
C THR A 267 -5.29 14.17 -26.28
N ARG A 268 -5.50 15.22 -27.07
CA ARG A 268 -6.58 15.27 -28.06
C ARG A 268 -6.46 14.01 -28.93
N VAL A 269 -7.44 13.13 -28.81
CA VAL A 269 -7.66 12.02 -29.75
C VAL A 269 -8.40 12.60 -30.95
#